data_AF-A0A9Q8L6T4-F1
#
_entry.id   AF-A0A9Q8L6T4-F1
#
_cell.length_a   1.000
_cell.length_b   1.000
_cell.length_c   1.000
_cell.angle_alpha   90.00
_cell.angle_beta   90.00
_cell.angle_gamma   90.00
#
_symmetry.space_group_name_H-M   'P 1'
#
loop_
_entity.id
_entity.type
_entity.pdbx_description
1 polymer ?
#
loop_
_entity_poly.entity_id
_entity_poly.type
_entity_poly.pdbx_seq_one_letter_code
_entity_poly.pdbx_strand_id
1 'polypeptide(L)'
;MGVRKGDVVGVMAGNCQEHIDIFSSAARIGAPVASMHATFTLDELCGALASSTCKVLFIATKIGKRDTSALIEMAGRLCNEDSNLEHVITIGEPQLWSETTNYQVWQTFLQRSESVFIDEALLIHFAQLVSPTEPISLQFTSGTMGNPKLATLTHFNILNNALFMGNAMDLCSRDVLCCPAPLSHCSGLVVGFLNALVHGTMLVLPSQVFEAERTVDALVQERCTAIIGVPTMYLAELEVLKTRSLDKAFLRTGLIAGANVAPALMERIYAELGAEAMLIAYGMTETGPITFCFMDNEGYCYVSGRLKDIIIRGGQNIYPAEIEERLLQLPTIAEAVVVEIREWIRETLGRHKAPKHIFWVGVGKGLASIPKTGSGKPAKHELRKIALELLQDINVGQARL
;
A
#
# COMPACT_ATOMS: atom_id res chain seq x y z
N MET A 1 -16.73 -24.08 -6.71
CA MET A 1 -16.77 -22.62 -6.95
C MET A 1 -16.92 -22.24 -8.42
N GLY A 2 -16.51 -23.08 -9.39
CA GLY A 2 -16.80 -22.80 -10.81
C GLY A 2 -16.08 -21.60 -11.42
N VAL A 3 -15.05 -21.08 -10.76
CA VAL A 3 -14.18 -19.99 -11.27
C VAL A 3 -13.46 -20.49 -12.51
N ARG A 4 -13.52 -19.68 -13.57
CA ARG A 4 -12.87 -19.93 -14.86
C ARG A 4 -11.92 -18.80 -15.18
N LYS A 5 -11.08 -19.03 -16.20
CA LYS A 5 -10.25 -18.00 -16.79
C LYS A 5 -11.08 -16.75 -17.14
N GLY A 6 -10.63 -15.58 -16.71
CA GLY A 6 -11.31 -14.30 -16.89
C GLY A 6 -12.33 -13.94 -15.79
N ASP A 7 -12.79 -14.90 -14.98
CA ASP A 7 -13.63 -14.59 -13.82
C ASP A 7 -12.80 -13.85 -12.77
N VAL A 8 -13.38 -12.82 -12.15
CA VAL A 8 -12.67 -11.99 -11.17
C VAL A 8 -12.81 -12.55 -9.75
N VAL A 9 -11.69 -12.66 -9.06
CA VAL A 9 -11.60 -13.05 -7.65
C VAL A 9 -11.28 -11.82 -6.80
N GLY A 10 -12.13 -11.46 -5.86
CA GLY A 10 -11.90 -10.38 -4.91
C GLY A 10 -11.17 -10.85 -3.67
N VAL A 11 -10.23 -10.05 -3.17
CA VAL A 11 -9.55 -10.29 -1.88
C VAL A 11 -9.56 -9.03 -1.04
N MET A 12 -10.14 -9.12 0.16
CA MET A 12 -10.08 -8.09 1.20
C MET A 12 -9.47 -8.69 2.47
N ALA A 13 -8.14 -8.68 2.54
CA ALA A 13 -7.39 -9.18 3.68
C ALA A 13 -6.17 -8.30 3.96
N GLY A 14 -5.62 -8.43 5.16
CA GLY A 14 -4.31 -7.86 5.49
C GLY A 14 -3.16 -8.61 4.82
N ASN A 15 -1.96 -8.39 5.33
CA ASN A 15 -0.80 -9.21 4.99
C ASN A 15 -0.92 -10.57 5.69
N CYS A 16 -1.20 -11.61 4.91
CA CYS A 16 -1.30 -12.98 5.39
C CYS A 16 -1.00 -13.97 4.26
N GLN A 17 -0.78 -15.23 4.63
CA GLN A 17 -0.50 -16.30 3.68
C GLN A 17 -1.68 -16.54 2.73
N GLU A 18 -2.91 -16.48 3.23
CA GLU A 18 -4.11 -16.74 2.42
C GLU A 18 -4.23 -15.77 1.24
N HIS A 19 -3.83 -14.50 1.43
CA HIS A 19 -3.80 -13.52 0.33
C HIS A 19 -2.83 -13.97 -0.79
N ILE A 20 -1.65 -14.46 -0.40
CA ILE A 20 -0.64 -15.00 -1.34
C ILE A 20 -1.17 -16.25 -2.04
N ASP A 21 -1.80 -17.16 -1.30
CA ASP A 21 -2.36 -18.41 -1.82
C ASP A 21 -3.46 -18.12 -2.84
N ILE A 22 -4.36 -17.18 -2.54
CA ILE A 22 -5.42 -16.76 -3.46
C ILE A 22 -4.83 -16.13 -4.71
N PHE A 23 -3.89 -15.19 -4.58
CA PHE A 23 -3.28 -14.54 -5.75
C PHE A 23 -2.56 -15.54 -6.65
N SER A 24 -1.78 -16.44 -6.05
CA SER A 24 -1.03 -17.47 -6.76
C SER A 24 -1.95 -18.47 -7.44
N SER A 25 -3.01 -18.91 -6.76
CA SER A 25 -3.98 -19.87 -7.31
C SER A 25 -4.77 -19.25 -8.45
N ALA A 26 -5.22 -18.01 -8.30
CA ALA A 26 -5.93 -17.27 -9.34
C ALA A 26 -5.04 -17.06 -10.58
N ALA A 27 -3.76 -16.76 -10.38
CA ALA A 27 -2.79 -16.65 -11.46
C ALA A 27 -2.61 -17.96 -12.27
N ARG A 28 -2.65 -19.13 -11.61
CA ARG A 28 -2.52 -20.43 -12.30
C ARG A 28 -3.71 -20.77 -13.19
N ILE A 29 -4.89 -20.20 -12.93
CA ILE A 29 -6.10 -20.45 -13.72
C ILE A 29 -6.52 -19.25 -14.59
N GLY A 30 -5.73 -18.18 -14.59
CA GLY A 30 -6.00 -16.97 -15.37
C GLY A 30 -7.23 -16.19 -14.88
N ALA A 31 -7.47 -16.19 -13.56
CA ALA A 31 -8.53 -15.42 -12.91
C ALA A 31 -7.94 -14.11 -12.37
N PRO A 32 -8.34 -12.91 -12.88
CA PRO A 32 -7.85 -11.65 -12.35
C PRO A 32 -8.25 -11.43 -10.90
N VAL A 33 -7.35 -10.89 -10.10
CA VAL A 33 -7.55 -10.64 -8.68
C VAL A 33 -7.82 -9.16 -8.41
N ALA A 34 -8.99 -8.85 -7.87
CA ALA A 34 -9.35 -7.53 -7.38
C ALA A 34 -8.91 -7.35 -5.92
N SER A 35 -7.80 -6.65 -5.72
CA SER A 35 -7.23 -6.37 -4.39
C SER A 35 -7.98 -5.21 -3.73
N MET A 36 -8.85 -5.53 -2.77
CA MET A 36 -9.65 -4.56 -2.04
C MET A 36 -8.92 -4.09 -0.79
N HIS A 37 -8.91 -2.78 -0.57
CA HIS A 37 -8.12 -2.22 0.51
C HIS A 37 -8.74 -2.54 1.88
N ALA A 38 -7.89 -2.82 2.88
CA ALA A 38 -8.31 -3.14 4.25
C ALA A 38 -9.15 -2.06 4.93
N THR A 39 -9.15 -0.83 4.41
CA THR A 39 -9.89 0.33 4.95
C THR A 39 -11.18 0.65 4.20
N PHE A 40 -11.57 -0.14 3.17
CA PHE A 40 -12.81 0.12 2.44
C PHE A 40 -14.02 0.16 3.38
N THR A 41 -14.86 1.16 3.19
CA THR A 41 -16.20 1.29 3.75
C THR A 41 -17.17 0.33 3.09
N LEU A 42 -18.41 0.26 3.59
CA LEU A 42 -19.48 -0.53 2.98
C LEU A 42 -19.72 -0.10 1.52
N ASP A 43 -19.89 1.20 1.29
CA ASP A 43 -20.17 1.74 -0.05
C ASP A 43 -18.99 1.52 -1.01
N GLU A 44 -17.75 1.70 -0.52
CA GLU A 44 -16.56 1.42 -1.33
C GLU A 44 -16.45 -0.07 -1.68
N LEU A 45 -16.80 -0.97 -0.76
CA LEU A 45 -16.81 -2.41 -1.04
C LEU A 45 -17.90 -2.76 -2.06
N CYS A 46 -19.12 -2.25 -1.92
CA CYS A 46 -20.19 -2.43 -2.91
C CYS A 46 -19.74 -1.95 -4.30
N GLY A 47 -19.20 -0.73 -4.37
CA GLY A 47 -18.70 -0.16 -5.62
C GLY A 47 -17.55 -0.96 -6.21
N ALA A 48 -16.65 -1.47 -5.37
CA ALA A 48 -15.55 -2.34 -5.78
C ALA A 48 -16.03 -3.67 -6.35
N LEU A 49 -16.97 -4.34 -5.68
CA LEU A 49 -17.56 -5.61 -6.14
C LEU A 49 -18.26 -5.43 -7.49
N ALA A 50 -19.09 -4.39 -7.62
CA ALA A 50 -19.80 -4.10 -8.85
C ALA A 50 -18.86 -3.74 -10.02
N SER A 51 -17.91 -2.84 -9.78
CA SER A 51 -17.00 -2.36 -10.84
C SER A 51 -15.98 -3.39 -11.29
N SER A 52 -15.63 -4.35 -10.43
CA SER A 52 -14.72 -5.45 -10.76
C SER A 52 -15.44 -6.69 -11.29
N THR A 53 -16.78 -6.70 -11.31
CA THR A 53 -17.58 -7.90 -11.64
C THR A 53 -17.12 -9.12 -10.83
N CYS A 54 -16.85 -8.91 -9.54
CA CYS A 54 -16.27 -9.91 -8.66
C CYS A 54 -17.21 -11.12 -8.53
N LYS A 55 -16.69 -12.32 -8.84
CA LYS A 55 -17.43 -13.58 -8.76
C LYS A 55 -17.31 -14.28 -7.43
N VAL A 56 -16.11 -14.23 -6.85
CA VAL A 56 -15.80 -14.86 -5.57
C VAL A 56 -15.05 -13.86 -4.71
N LEU A 57 -15.58 -13.55 -3.52
CA LEU A 57 -14.92 -12.68 -2.56
C LEU A 57 -14.31 -13.49 -1.42
N PHE A 58 -13.01 -13.32 -1.21
CA PHE A 58 -12.32 -13.73 0.02
C PHE A 58 -12.16 -12.50 0.93
N ILE A 59 -12.65 -12.58 2.16
CA ILE A 59 -12.64 -11.44 3.09
C ILE A 59 -12.25 -11.88 4.50
N ALA A 60 -11.25 -11.24 5.09
CA ALA A 60 -10.84 -11.56 6.45
C ALA A 60 -11.86 -11.06 7.46
N THR A 61 -12.20 -11.87 8.48
CA THR A 61 -13.14 -11.50 9.56
C THR A 61 -12.60 -10.38 10.45
N LYS A 62 -11.28 -10.22 10.48
CA LYS A 62 -10.58 -9.15 11.15
C LYS A 62 -9.31 -8.78 10.38
N ILE A 63 -9.04 -7.48 10.26
CA ILE A 63 -7.80 -6.97 9.66
C ILE A 63 -7.12 -6.02 10.66
N GLY A 64 -6.05 -6.48 11.29
CA GLY A 64 -5.44 -5.79 12.41
C GLY A 64 -6.43 -5.67 13.58
N LYS A 65 -6.81 -4.44 13.94
CA LYS A 65 -7.85 -4.18 14.97
C LYS A 65 -9.25 -4.04 14.40
N ARG A 66 -9.41 -3.97 13.07
CA ARG A 66 -10.69 -3.69 12.43
C ARG A 66 -11.53 -4.96 12.31
N ASP A 67 -12.75 -4.89 12.83
CA ASP A 67 -13.81 -5.86 12.55
C ASP A 67 -14.44 -5.59 11.19
N THR A 68 -14.67 -6.65 10.40
CA THR A 68 -15.25 -6.58 9.05
C THR A 68 -16.62 -7.24 8.95
N SER A 69 -17.24 -7.59 10.09
CA SER A 69 -18.48 -8.37 10.15
C SER A 69 -19.62 -7.73 9.36
N ALA A 70 -19.76 -6.40 9.43
CA ALA A 70 -20.74 -5.65 8.66
C ALA A 70 -20.50 -5.73 7.14
N LEU A 71 -19.23 -5.73 6.70
CA LEU A 71 -18.86 -5.88 5.29
C LEU A 71 -19.18 -7.30 4.78
N ILE A 72 -18.91 -8.29 5.62
CA ILE A 72 -19.18 -9.71 5.34
C ILE A 72 -20.69 -9.95 5.22
N GLU A 73 -21.49 -9.40 6.15
CA GLU A 73 -22.95 -9.50 6.09
C GLU A 73 -23.49 -8.86 4.81
N MET A 74 -23.01 -7.67 4.46
CA MET A 74 -23.39 -7.00 3.23
C MET A 74 -23.01 -7.82 1.98
N ALA A 75 -21.79 -8.35 1.91
CA ALA A 75 -21.36 -9.20 0.80
C ALA A 75 -22.20 -10.49 0.70
N GLY A 76 -22.59 -11.08 1.84
CA GLY A 76 -23.48 -12.23 1.89
C GLY A 76 -24.89 -11.92 1.37
N ARG A 77 -25.41 -10.71 1.62
CA ARG A 77 -26.69 -10.25 1.03
C ARG A 77 -26.57 -10.05 -0.47
N LEU A 78 -25.52 -9.35 -0.92
CA LEU A 78 -25.25 -9.18 -2.36
C LEU A 78 -25.09 -10.51 -3.07
N CYS A 79 -24.53 -11.53 -2.42
CA CYS A 79 -24.42 -12.86 -3.01
C CYS A 79 -25.77 -13.52 -3.37
N ASN A 80 -26.87 -13.08 -2.75
CA ASN A 80 -28.23 -13.55 -3.05
C ASN A 80 -28.98 -12.64 -4.04
N GLU A 81 -28.49 -11.42 -4.27
CA GLU A 81 -29.19 -10.36 -5.03
C GLU A 81 -28.46 -9.94 -6.32
N ASP A 82 -27.13 -9.91 -6.29
CA ASP A 82 -26.23 -9.56 -7.40
C ASP A 82 -25.89 -10.81 -8.20
N SER A 83 -26.07 -10.74 -9.52
CA SER A 83 -25.77 -11.85 -10.42
C SER A 83 -24.27 -12.11 -10.59
N ASN A 84 -23.40 -11.18 -10.21
CA ASN A 84 -21.96 -11.34 -10.37
C ASN A 84 -21.33 -12.09 -9.19
N LEU A 85 -21.64 -11.71 -7.94
CA LEU A 85 -21.03 -12.31 -6.75
C LEU A 85 -21.74 -13.62 -6.37
N GLU A 86 -21.10 -14.75 -6.67
CA GLU A 86 -21.68 -16.08 -6.43
C GLU A 86 -21.26 -16.67 -5.08
N HIS A 87 -20.11 -16.26 -4.55
CA HIS A 87 -19.52 -16.88 -3.38
C HIS A 87 -18.75 -15.90 -2.48
N VAL A 88 -18.91 -16.07 -1.16
CA VAL A 88 -18.16 -15.34 -0.13
C VAL A 88 -17.45 -16.35 0.77
N ILE A 89 -16.14 -16.21 0.90
CA ILE A 89 -15.29 -17.02 1.76
C ILE A 89 -14.65 -16.13 2.82
N THR A 90 -14.80 -16.49 4.09
CA THR A 90 -14.19 -15.73 5.19
C THR A 90 -12.86 -16.30 5.64
N ILE A 91 -11.87 -15.44 5.85
CA ILE A 91 -10.54 -15.79 6.37
C ILE A 91 -10.45 -15.42 7.85
N GLY A 92 -10.01 -16.35 8.70
CA GLY A 92 -9.89 -16.16 10.14
C GLY A 92 -10.89 -16.99 10.94
N GLU A 93 -11.14 -16.60 12.20
CA GLU A 93 -12.01 -17.37 13.09
C GLU A 93 -13.46 -17.40 12.57
N PRO A 94 -14.13 -18.57 12.61
CA PRO A 94 -15.55 -18.69 12.29
C PRO A 94 -16.35 -17.78 13.22
N GLN A 95 -17.14 -16.86 12.66
CA GLN A 95 -18.21 -16.24 13.44
C GLN A 95 -19.53 -17.00 13.24
N LEU A 96 -20.53 -16.67 14.06
CA LEU A 96 -21.85 -17.30 14.17
C LEU A 96 -22.75 -17.12 12.93
N TRP A 97 -22.18 -16.97 11.74
CA TRP A 97 -22.94 -16.97 10.49
C TRP A 97 -23.27 -18.40 10.09
N SER A 98 -24.51 -18.67 9.72
CA SER A 98 -24.90 -19.98 9.20
C SER A 98 -24.20 -20.22 7.87
N GLU A 99 -23.31 -21.22 7.80
CA GLU A 99 -22.72 -21.65 6.53
C GLU A 99 -23.82 -22.02 5.53
N THR A 100 -23.65 -21.58 4.29
CA THR A 100 -24.51 -21.95 3.18
C THR A 100 -23.66 -22.50 2.03
N THR A 101 -24.26 -22.82 0.90
CA THR A 101 -23.48 -23.22 -0.29
C THR A 101 -22.62 -22.05 -0.79
N ASN A 102 -23.13 -20.83 -0.69
CA ASN A 102 -22.50 -19.61 -1.22
C ASN A 102 -21.68 -18.86 -0.17
N TYR A 103 -21.75 -19.26 1.10
CA TYR A 103 -21.05 -18.64 2.21
C TYR A 103 -20.30 -19.69 3.02
N GLN A 104 -18.97 -19.59 3.08
CA GLN A 104 -18.10 -20.59 3.71
C GLN A 104 -16.97 -19.94 4.51
N VAL A 105 -16.49 -20.59 5.57
CA VAL A 105 -15.21 -20.21 6.21
C VAL A 105 -14.04 -20.89 5.49
N TRP A 106 -12.86 -20.28 5.54
CA TRP A 106 -11.65 -20.74 4.84
C TRP A 106 -11.31 -22.20 5.11
N GLN A 107 -11.40 -22.65 6.36
CA GLN A 107 -11.13 -24.04 6.76
C GLN A 107 -12.08 -25.02 6.06
N THR A 108 -13.39 -24.76 6.08
CA THR A 108 -14.39 -25.59 5.39
C THR A 108 -14.18 -25.57 3.88
N PHE A 109 -13.83 -24.41 3.32
CA PHE A 109 -13.49 -24.28 1.90
C PHE A 109 -12.31 -25.17 1.50
N LEU A 110 -11.22 -25.18 2.29
CA LEU A 110 -10.07 -26.05 2.06
C LEU A 110 -10.42 -27.54 2.21
N GLN A 111 -11.15 -27.92 3.26
CA GLN A 111 -11.58 -29.32 3.46
C GLN A 111 -12.42 -29.83 2.29
N ARG A 112 -13.31 -29.00 1.74
CA ARG A 112 -14.08 -29.37 0.54
C ARG A 112 -13.19 -29.56 -0.68
N SER A 113 -12.09 -28.81 -0.80
CA SER A 113 -11.16 -28.97 -1.92
C SER A 113 -10.50 -30.35 -1.94
N GLU A 114 -10.30 -31.00 -0.78
CA GLU A 114 -9.75 -32.36 -0.68
C GLU A 114 -10.67 -33.42 -1.29
N SER A 115 -11.97 -33.15 -1.35
CA SER A 115 -12.96 -34.03 -2.00
C SER A 115 -12.99 -33.90 -3.52
N VAL A 116 -12.28 -32.93 -4.09
CA VAL A 116 -12.20 -32.68 -5.53
C VAL A 116 -10.88 -33.22 -6.05
N PHE A 117 -10.94 -34.34 -6.78
CA PHE A 117 -9.75 -34.84 -7.48
C PHE A 117 -9.46 -33.96 -8.71
N ILE A 118 -8.30 -33.31 -8.70
CA ILE A 118 -7.73 -32.62 -9.85
C ILE A 118 -6.37 -33.26 -10.11
N ASP A 119 -6.21 -33.94 -11.24
CA ASP A 119 -4.90 -34.47 -11.61
C ASP A 119 -3.94 -33.34 -12.06
N GLU A 120 -2.64 -33.62 -11.96
CA GLU A 120 -1.60 -32.65 -12.31
C GLU A 120 -1.65 -32.26 -13.80
N ALA A 121 -2.08 -33.17 -14.68
CA ALA A 121 -2.19 -32.90 -16.10
C ALA A 121 -3.26 -31.84 -16.41
N LEU A 122 -4.38 -31.87 -15.70
CA LEU A 122 -5.45 -30.88 -15.82
C LEU A 122 -5.02 -29.51 -15.28
N LEU A 123 -4.25 -29.48 -14.17
CA LEU A 123 -3.67 -28.23 -13.67
C LEU A 123 -2.68 -27.61 -14.67
N ILE A 124 -1.80 -28.44 -15.26
CA ILE A 124 -0.87 -28.00 -16.30
C ILE A 124 -1.64 -27.49 -17.52
N HIS A 125 -2.70 -28.20 -17.93
CA HIS A 125 -3.54 -27.80 -19.05
C HIS A 125 -4.14 -26.41 -18.82
N PHE A 126 -4.77 -26.15 -17.66
CA PHE A 126 -5.32 -24.83 -17.36
C PHE A 126 -4.24 -23.74 -17.30
N ALA A 127 -3.09 -24.02 -16.69
CA ALA A 127 -1.98 -23.07 -16.62
C ALA A 127 -1.45 -22.70 -18.02
N GLN A 128 -1.41 -23.65 -18.97
CA GLN A 128 -1.00 -23.41 -20.35
C GLN A 128 -1.99 -22.53 -21.14
N LEU A 129 -3.25 -22.45 -20.71
CA LEU A 129 -4.23 -21.57 -21.32
C LEU A 129 -4.02 -20.11 -20.92
N VAL A 130 -3.27 -19.82 -19.85
CA VAL A 130 -3.05 -18.46 -19.35
C VAL A 130 -1.95 -17.76 -20.16
N SER A 131 -2.28 -16.62 -20.75
CA SER A 131 -1.30 -15.80 -21.48
C SER A 131 -0.65 -14.77 -20.55
N PRO A 132 0.66 -14.51 -20.67
CA PRO A 132 1.32 -13.49 -19.85
C PRO A 132 0.79 -12.07 -20.10
N THR A 133 0.13 -11.82 -21.23
CA THR A 133 -0.46 -10.51 -21.55
C THR A 133 -1.86 -10.32 -20.97
N GLU A 134 -2.43 -11.34 -20.33
CA GLU A 134 -3.76 -11.25 -19.74
C GLU A 134 -3.74 -10.53 -18.38
N PRO A 135 -4.84 -9.86 -18.01
CA PRO A 135 -4.99 -9.25 -16.69
C PRO A 135 -4.85 -10.27 -15.56
N ILE A 136 -4.16 -9.88 -14.49
CA ILE A 136 -4.08 -10.66 -13.26
C ILE A 136 -4.28 -9.83 -12.00
N SER A 137 -3.92 -8.54 -12.00
CA SER A 137 -4.08 -7.70 -10.83
C SER A 137 -4.93 -6.48 -11.16
N LEU A 138 -6.09 -6.40 -10.52
CA LEU A 138 -7.01 -5.27 -10.58
C LEU A 138 -6.83 -4.48 -9.30
N GLN A 139 -6.17 -3.33 -9.41
CA GLN A 139 -5.78 -2.51 -8.26
C GLN A 139 -6.65 -1.26 -8.20
N PHE A 140 -7.33 -1.05 -7.07
CA PHE A 140 -8.10 0.17 -6.88
C PHE A 140 -7.17 1.36 -6.61
N THR A 141 -7.31 2.40 -7.41
CA THR A 141 -6.55 3.64 -7.33
C THR A 141 -7.48 4.78 -6.92
N SER A 142 -6.99 5.66 -6.04
CA SER A 142 -7.71 6.87 -5.67
C SER A 142 -7.70 7.86 -6.85
N GLY A 143 -8.75 7.80 -7.66
CA GLY A 143 -9.00 8.77 -8.71
C GLY A 143 -9.36 10.13 -8.12
N THR A 144 -9.08 11.21 -8.84
CA THR A 144 -9.37 12.58 -8.37
C THR A 144 -10.86 12.96 -8.42
N MET A 145 -11.77 12.04 -8.76
CA MET A 145 -13.22 12.30 -8.96
C MET A 145 -14.09 11.19 -8.33
N GLY A 146 -14.18 11.16 -6.99
CA GLY A 146 -15.21 10.43 -6.25
C GLY A 146 -14.97 8.92 -6.11
N ASN A 147 -15.06 8.15 -7.20
CA ASN A 147 -15.03 6.68 -7.15
C ASN A 147 -13.64 6.11 -7.48
N PRO A 148 -13.14 5.11 -6.73
CA PRO A 148 -11.90 4.41 -7.05
C PRO A 148 -11.94 3.80 -8.46
N LYS A 149 -10.82 3.89 -9.20
CA LYS A 149 -10.67 3.30 -10.54
C LYS A 149 -9.79 2.06 -10.49
N LEU A 150 -10.06 1.09 -11.36
CA LEU A 150 -9.25 -0.11 -11.50
C LEU A 150 -8.08 0.12 -12.45
N ALA A 151 -6.86 0.12 -11.91
CA ALA A 151 -5.66 -0.11 -12.70
C ALA A 151 -5.57 -1.61 -12.99
N THR A 152 -5.59 -1.95 -14.28
CA THR A 152 -5.56 -3.35 -14.74
C THR A 152 -4.14 -3.71 -15.15
N LEU A 153 -3.53 -4.63 -14.43
CA LEU A 153 -2.14 -5.05 -14.64
C LEU A 153 -2.07 -6.50 -15.11
N THR A 154 -1.14 -6.76 -16.03
CA THR A 154 -0.94 -8.07 -16.65
C THR A 154 0.12 -8.87 -15.91
N HIS A 155 0.16 -10.18 -16.10
CA HIS A 155 1.25 -11.01 -15.56
C HIS A 155 2.61 -10.49 -16.01
N PHE A 156 2.74 -10.16 -17.29
CA PHE A 156 3.98 -9.71 -17.91
C PHE A 156 4.49 -8.43 -17.26
N ASN A 157 3.65 -7.42 -17.04
CA ASN A 157 4.15 -6.13 -16.56
C ASN A 157 4.58 -6.20 -15.08
N ILE A 158 3.83 -6.88 -14.21
CA ILE A 158 4.15 -6.95 -12.78
C ILE A 158 5.34 -7.85 -12.49
N LEU A 159 5.48 -8.97 -13.22
CA LEU A 159 6.62 -9.87 -13.05
C LEU A 159 7.92 -9.24 -13.56
N ASN A 160 7.88 -8.55 -14.71
CA ASN A 160 9.05 -7.81 -15.17
C ASN A 160 9.41 -6.67 -14.23
N ASN A 161 8.41 -5.96 -13.68
CA ASN A 161 8.66 -4.92 -12.71
C ASN A 161 9.38 -5.47 -11.46
N ALA A 162 8.85 -6.56 -10.91
CA ALA A 162 9.47 -7.28 -9.79
C ALA A 162 10.90 -7.74 -10.11
N LEU A 163 11.12 -8.36 -11.27
CA LEU A 163 12.44 -8.80 -11.72
C LEU A 163 13.46 -7.65 -11.73
N PHE A 164 13.13 -6.54 -12.41
CA PHE A 164 14.05 -5.41 -12.54
C PHE A 164 14.31 -4.71 -11.20
N MET A 165 13.30 -4.57 -10.33
CA MET A 165 13.48 -4.00 -9.00
C MET A 165 14.39 -4.86 -8.12
N GLY A 166 14.17 -6.17 -8.09
CA GLY A 166 15.01 -7.06 -7.30
C GLY A 166 16.43 -7.13 -7.83
N ASN A 167 16.64 -7.12 -9.15
CA ASN A 167 17.99 -6.97 -9.74
C ASN A 167 18.66 -5.68 -9.30
N ALA A 168 17.93 -4.55 -9.26
CA ALA A 168 18.47 -3.27 -8.82
C ALA A 168 18.80 -3.23 -7.31
N MET A 169 18.13 -4.06 -6.50
CA MET A 169 18.46 -4.28 -5.09
C MET A 169 19.47 -5.41 -4.87
N ASP A 170 19.90 -6.09 -5.94
CA ASP A 170 20.72 -7.30 -5.94
C ASP A 170 20.12 -8.43 -5.08
N LEU A 171 18.80 -8.64 -5.14
CA LEU A 171 18.11 -9.70 -4.39
C LEU A 171 18.42 -11.09 -4.94
N CYS A 172 18.51 -12.06 -4.04
CA CYS A 172 18.69 -13.47 -4.37
C CYS A 172 18.04 -14.39 -3.32
N SER A 173 18.22 -15.70 -3.52
CA SER A 173 17.68 -16.74 -2.63
C SER A 173 18.27 -16.78 -1.23
N ARG A 174 19.34 -16.02 -0.95
CA ARG A 174 19.93 -15.90 0.39
C ARG A 174 19.31 -14.76 1.20
N ASP A 175 18.50 -13.93 0.56
CA ASP A 175 17.92 -12.76 1.19
C ASP A 175 16.65 -13.06 1.95
N VAL A 176 16.41 -12.19 2.94
CA VAL A 176 15.19 -12.15 3.74
C VAL A 176 14.61 -10.74 3.60
N LEU A 177 13.52 -10.62 2.84
CA LEU A 177 12.85 -9.37 2.51
C LEU A 177 11.69 -9.10 3.48
N CYS A 178 11.85 -8.07 4.31
CA CYS A 178 10.79 -7.53 5.14
C CYS A 178 9.82 -6.68 4.31
N CYS A 179 8.55 -7.07 4.28
CA CYS A 179 7.46 -6.40 3.57
C CYS A 179 6.38 -5.91 4.54
N PRO A 180 6.56 -4.73 5.16
CA PRO A 180 5.53 -4.08 5.97
C PRO A 180 4.39 -3.47 5.13
N ALA A 181 4.60 -3.29 3.82
CA ALA A 181 3.63 -2.71 2.91
C ALA A 181 2.44 -3.66 2.65
N PRO A 182 1.22 -3.12 2.43
CA PRO A 182 0.03 -3.95 2.28
C PRO A 182 0.00 -4.72 0.95
N LEU A 183 -0.30 -6.02 1.00
CA LEU A 183 -0.50 -6.90 -0.17
C LEU A 183 -1.70 -6.48 -1.03
N SER A 184 -2.66 -5.75 -0.46
CA SER A 184 -3.78 -5.17 -1.21
C SER A 184 -3.40 -3.97 -2.07
N HIS A 185 -2.13 -3.54 -2.03
CA HIS A 185 -1.58 -2.47 -2.85
C HIS A 185 -0.37 -3.00 -3.63
N CYS A 186 -0.07 -2.39 -4.79
CA CYS A 186 1.04 -2.79 -5.64
C CYS A 186 2.42 -2.77 -4.93
N SER A 187 2.56 -1.99 -3.84
CA SER A 187 3.76 -1.99 -3.01
C SER A 187 3.97 -3.30 -2.26
N GLY A 188 2.96 -3.85 -1.59
CA GLY A 188 3.13 -5.15 -0.93
C GLY A 188 3.11 -6.27 -1.95
N LEU A 189 2.17 -6.21 -2.90
CA LEU A 189 1.98 -7.29 -3.88
C LEU A 189 3.18 -7.45 -4.82
N VAL A 190 3.58 -6.37 -5.51
CA VAL A 190 4.58 -6.47 -6.58
C VAL A 190 5.99 -6.21 -6.04
N VAL A 191 6.17 -5.15 -5.26
CA VAL A 191 7.51 -4.78 -4.73
C VAL A 191 7.97 -5.72 -3.62
N GLY A 192 7.03 -6.25 -2.83
CA GLY A 192 7.29 -7.25 -1.79
C GLY A 192 7.17 -8.67 -2.33
N PHE A 193 5.95 -9.17 -2.44
CA PHE A 193 5.69 -10.60 -2.71
C PHE A 193 6.22 -11.09 -4.06
N LEU A 194 5.87 -10.45 -5.19
CA LEU A 194 6.34 -10.93 -6.50
C LEU A 194 7.84 -10.78 -6.68
N ASN A 195 8.43 -9.76 -6.06
CA ASN A 195 9.87 -9.58 -6.03
C ASN A 195 10.53 -10.76 -5.30
N ALA A 196 10.02 -11.11 -4.12
CA ALA A 196 10.49 -12.27 -3.39
C ALA A 196 10.34 -13.58 -4.20
N LEU A 197 9.19 -13.74 -4.85
CA LEU A 197 8.89 -14.91 -5.68
C LEU A 197 9.88 -15.08 -6.85
N VAL A 198 10.15 -14.00 -7.60
CA VAL A 198 11.01 -14.06 -8.81
C VAL A 198 12.49 -14.32 -8.46
N HIS A 199 12.95 -13.85 -7.30
CA HIS A 199 14.36 -14.00 -6.88
C HIS A 199 14.59 -15.16 -5.91
N GLY A 200 13.53 -15.88 -5.53
CA GLY A 200 13.60 -16.96 -4.54
C GLY A 200 13.95 -16.48 -3.12
N THR A 201 13.75 -15.19 -2.85
CA THR A 201 14.01 -14.52 -1.56
C THR A 201 12.93 -14.90 -0.55
N MET A 202 13.31 -15.05 0.73
CA MET A 202 12.34 -15.27 1.80
C MET A 202 11.52 -13.99 2.03
N LEU A 203 10.19 -14.07 2.00
CA LEU A 203 9.31 -12.95 2.31
C LEU A 203 8.90 -13.00 3.79
N VAL A 204 9.13 -11.90 4.51
CA VAL A 204 8.65 -11.69 5.87
C VAL A 204 7.52 -10.67 5.86
N LEU A 205 6.35 -11.07 6.38
CA LEU A 205 5.19 -10.20 6.59
C LEU A 205 5.08 -9.89 8.09
N PRO A 206 5.51 -8.71 8.57
CA PRO A 206 5.65 -8.45 10.01
C PRO A 206 4.32 -8.48 10.79
N SER A 207 3.24 -8.06 10.13
CA SER A 207 1.90 -7.92 10.72
C SER A 207 0.85 -7.75 9.62
N GLN A 208 -0.42 -8.01 9.93
CA GLN A 208 -1.53 -7.90 8.96
C GLN A 208 -1.71 -6.49 8.39
N VAL A 209 -1.37 -5.47 9.19
CA VAL A 209 -1.34 -4.05 8.81
C VAL A 209 -0.01 -3.47 9.24
N PHE A 210 0.40 -2.34 8.68
CA PHE A 210 1.67 -1.71 9.07
C PHE A 210 1.69 -1.37 10.57
N GLU A 211 2.67 -1.95 11.27
CA GLU A 211 3.00 -1.64 12.66
C GLU A 211 4.52 -1.49 12.78
N ALA A 212 5.00 -0.29 13.10
CA ALA A 212 6.43 0.01 13.13
C ALA A 212 7.21 -0.88 14.10
N GLU A 213 6.66 -1.11 15.31
CA GLU A 213 7.28 -1.99 16.30
C GLU A 213 7.42 -3.42 15.78
N ARG A 214 6.35 -3.98 15.19
CA ARG A 214 6.36 -5.33 14.61
C ARG A 214 7.35 -5.43 13.45
N THR A 215 7.46 -4.37 12.65
CA THR A 215 8.40 -4.30 11.54
C THR A 215 9.84 -4.34 12.05
N VAL A 216 10.18 -3.49 13.03
CA VAL A 216 11.50 -3.48 13.67
C VAL A 216 11.81 -4.82 14.35
N ASP A 217 10.84 -5.41 15.06
CA ASP A 217 11.01 -6.71 15.70
C ASP A 217 11.28 -7.81 14.66
N ALA A 218 10.56 -7.81 13.53
CA ALA A 218 10.76 -8.75 12.43
C ALA A 218 12.13 -8.59 11.75
N LEU A 219 12.61 -7.36 11.57
CA LEU A 219 13.96 -7.12 11.03
C LEU A 219 15.03 -7.83 11.85
N VAL A 220 14.91 -7.79 13.17
CA VAL A 220 15.87 -8.42 14.09
C VAL A 220 15.66 -9.94 14.17
N GLN A 221 14.43 -10.38 14.42
CA GLN A 221 14.11 -11.79 14.67
C GLN A 221 14.40 -12.65 13.44
N GLU A 222 14.04 -12.17 12.27
CA GLU A 222 14.21 -12.89 11.00
C GLU A 222 15.53 -12.54 10.30
N ARG A 223 16.36 -11.68 10.90
CA ARG A 223 17.63 -11.19 10.33
C ARG A 223 17.46 -10.71 8.89
N CYS A 224 16.50 -9.81 8.70
CA CYS A 224 16.13 -9.33 7.38
C CYS A 224 17.32 -8.65 6.70
N THR A 225 17.59 -9.03 5.45
CA THR A 225 18.67 -8.46 4.62
C THR A 225 18.17 -7.35 3.70
N ALA A 226 16.86 -7.28 3.50
CA ALA A 226 16.20 -6.24 2.73
C ALA A 226 14.92 -5.75 3.42
N ILE A 227 14.57 -4.48 3.20
CA ILE A 227 13.29 -3.91 3.64
C ILE A 227 12.70 -3.04 2.53
N ILE A 228 11.39 -3.12 2.32
CA ILE A 228 10.65 -2.18 1.46
C ILE A 228 9.75 -1.28 2.29
N GLY A 229 9.54 -0.04 1.83
CA GLY A 229 8.64 0.88 2.51
C GLY A 229 8.37 2.16 1.77
N VAL A 230 7.56 3.00 2.41
CA VAL A 230 7.37 4.41 2.02
C VAL A 230 8.01 5.31 3.07
N PRO A 231 8.33 6.59 2.78
CA PRO A 231 9.00 7.48 3.72
C PRO A 231 8.39 7.53 5.13
N THR A 232 7.06 7.54 5.22
CA THR A 232 6.33 7.61 6.49
C THR A 232 6.39 6.32 7.31
N MET A 233 6.70 5.18 6.69
CA MET A 233 6.95 3.92 7.39
C MET A 233 8.34 3.94 8.02
N TYR A 234 9.36 4.28 7.23
CA TYR A 234 10.74 4.42 7.71
C TYR A 234 10.84 5.43 8.87
N LEU A 235 10.18 6.58 8.77
CA LEU A 235 10.15 7.54 9.89
C LEU A 235 9.57 6.94 11.18
N ALA A 236 8.51 6.13 11.07
CA ALA A 236 7.89 5.49 12.22
C ALA A 236 8.77 4.38 12.81
N GLU A 237 9.44 3.60 11.96
CA GLU A 237 10.42 2.58 12.37
C GLU A 237 11.62 3.22 13.08
N LEU A 238 12.16 4.30 12.53
CA LEU A 238 13.24 5.08 13.14
C LEU A 238 12.85 5.65 14.52
N GLU A 239 11.58 6.02 14.71
CA GLU A 239 11.10 6.47 16.03
C GLU A 239 11.15 5.35 17.07
N VAL A 240 10.78 4.12 16.69
CA VAL A 240 10.89 2.94 17.56
C VAL A 240 12.35 2.71 17.98
N LEU A 241 13.30 2.91 17.07
CA LEU A 241 14.74 2.73 17.31
C LEU A 241 15.34 3.73 18.30
N LYS A 242 14.68 4.85 18.62
CA LYS A 242 15.15 5.74 19.70
C LYS A 242 15.13 5.07 21.07
N THR A 243 14.27 4.07 21.24
CA THR A 243 14.07 3.35 22.51
C THR A 243 14.56 1.91 22.45
N ARG A 244 14.99 1.43 21.28
CA ARG A 244 15.43 0.04 21.03
C ARG A 244 16.72 0.04 20.25
N SER A 245 17.71 -0.75 20.69
CA SER A 245 18.93 -0.97 19.91
C SER A 245 18.70 -2.09 18.90
N LEU A 246 18.99 -1.84 17.63
CA LEU A 246 18.93 -2.84 16.56
C LEU A 246 20.32 -3.39 16.28
N ASP A 247 20.42 -4.71 16.09
CA ASP A 247 21.61 -5.31 15.49
C ASP A 247 21.60 -5.01 13.98
N LYS A 248 22.41 -4.02 13.58
CA LYS A 248 22.41 -3.42 12.23
C LYS A 248 23.11 -4.30 11.18
N ALA A 249 23.69 -5.44 11.57
CA ALA A 249 24.64 -6.18 10.75
C ALA A 249 24.03 -6.87 9.52
N PHE A 250 22.71 -6.97 9.40
CA PHE A 250 22.06 -7.80 8.38
C PHE A 250 21.50 -7.01 7.20
N LEU A 251 21.08 -5.76 7.41
CA LEU A 251 20.35 -5.00 6.41
C LEU A 251 21.30 -4.43 5.35
N ARG A 252 21.44 -5.12 4.22
CA ARG A 252 22.33 -4.69 3.13
C ARG A 252 21.64 -3.79 2.11
N THR A 253 20.34 -3.95 1.92
CA THR A 253 19.61 -3.27 0.85
C THR A 253 18.20 -2.90 1.28
N GLY A 254 17.52 -2.12 0.45
CA GLY A 254 16.11 -1.85 0.64
C GLY A 254 15.56 -0.95 -0.46
N LEU A 255 14.27 -0.69 -0.39
CA LEU A 255 13.58 0.16 -1.36
C LEU A 255 12.62 1.10 -0.67
N ILE A 256 12.78 2.39 -0.99
CA ILE A 256 11.91 3.45 -0.54
C ILE A 256 11.19 4.06 -1.73
N ALA A 257 9.87 4.10 -1.68
CA ALA A 257 9.07 4.54 -2.82
C ALA A 257 7.75 5.20 -2.42
N GLY A 258 7.01 5.65 -3.43
CA GLY A 258 5.61 6.01 -3.30
C GLY A 258 5.32 7.43 -2.80
N ALA A 259 6.32 8.13 -2.27
CA ALA A 259 6.32 9.55 -1.98
C ALA A 259 7.74 10.11 -2.13
N ASN A 260 7.88 11.44 -2.05
CA ASN A 260 9.19 12.07 -2.13
C ASN A 260 10.05 11.69 -0.92
N VAL A 261 11.33 11.48 -1.18
CA VAL A 261 12.31 11.03 -0.18
C VAL A 261 13.23 12.20 0.14
N ALA A 262 13.17 12.70 1.37
CA ALA A 262 14.06 13.76 1.81
C ALA A 262 15.49 13.21 2.03
N PRO A 263 16.56 13.92 1.63
CA PRO A 263 17.94 13.47 1.88
C PRO A 263 18.22 13.19 3.37
N ALA A 264 17.70 14.03 4.27
CA ALA A 264 17.82 13.83 5.72
C ALA A 264 17.19 12.51 6.21
N LEU A 265 16.14 12.03 5.56
CA LEU A 265 15.58 10.71 5.89
C LEU A 265 16.53 9.59 5.48
N MET A 266 17.19 9.71 4.31
CA MET A 266 18.16 8.72 3.85
C MET A 266 19.38 8.64 4.77
N GLU A 267 19.92 9.78 5.18
CA GLU A 267 21.02 9.84 6.16
C GLU A 267 20.67 9.10 7.45
N ARG A 268 19.44 9.28 7.93
CA ARG A 268 18.95 8.59 9.13
C ARG A 268 18.73 7.10 8.89
N ILE A 269 18.20 6.68 7.73
CA ILE A 269 18.07 5.26 7.39
C ILE A 269 19.44 4.57 7.43
N TYR A 270 20.46 5.18 6.82
CA TYR A 270 21.82 4.63 6.86
C TYR A 270 22.42 4.61 8.28
N ALA A 271 22.28 5.70 9.03
CA ALA A 271 22.88 5.82 10.36
C ALA A 271 22.17 5.00 11.45
N GLU A 272 20.84 4.98 11.44
CA GLU A 272 20.01 4.43 12.52
C GLU A 272 19.49 3.03 12.18
N LEU A 273 18.94 2.81 10.97
CA LEU A 273 18.42 1.51 10.55
C LEU A 273 19.55 0.57 10.10
N GLY A 274 20.65 1.11 9.57
CA GLY A 274 21.84 0.36 9.20
C GLY A 274 21.82 -0.22 7.79
N ALA A 275 20.90 0.20 6.92
CA ALA A 275 20.90 -0.21 5.52
C ALA A 275 22.21 0.24 4.84
N GLU A 276 22.87 -0.64 4.08
CA GLU A 276 24.09 -0.26 3.34
C GLU A 276 23.77 0.47 2.03
N ALA A 277 22.68 0.06 1.36
CA ALA A 277 22.20 0.67 0.13
C ALA A 277 20.68 0.76 0.14
N MET A 278 20.14 1.76 -0.54
CA MET A 278 18.70 1.95 -0.67
C MET A 278 18.35 2.37 -2.09
N LEU A 279 17.45 1.62 -2.72
CA LEU A 279 16.86 1.97 -4.00
C LEU A 279 15.72 2.97 -3.79
N ILE A 280 15.91 4.20 -4.29
CA ILE A 280 14.84 5.20 -4.34
C ILE A 280 14.06 4.97 -5.64
N ALA A 281 12.78 4.60 -5.52
CA ALA A 281 11.97 4.23 -6.67
C ALA A 281 10.75 5.14 -6.83
N TYR A 282 10.48 5.54 -8.07
CA TYR A 282 9.30 6.32 -8.45
C TYR A 282 8.36 5.47 -9.30
N GLY A 283 7.06 5.63 -9.12
CA GLY A 283 6.07 5.07 -10.03
C GLY A 283 4.65 5.20 -9.51
N MET A 284 3.74 4.55 -10.24
CA MET A 284 2.31 4.53 -9.96
C MET A 284 1.74 3.14 -10.25
N THR A 285 0.57 2.86 -9.70
CA THR A 285 -0.07 1.56 -9.88
C THR A 285 -0.25 1.23 -11.36
N GLU A 286 -0.62 2.21 -12.17
CA GLU A 286 -0.91 2.09 -13.60
C GLU A 286 0.31 1.68 -14.44
N THR A 287 1.53 1.82 -13.94
CA THR A 287 2.76 1.44 -14.67
C THR A 287 3.28 0.07 -14.28
N GLY A 288 2.62 -0.63 -13.35
CA GLY A 288 3.25 -1.71 -12.58
C GLY A 288 4.33 -1.10 -11.70
N PRO A 289 4.21 -1.18 -10.37
CA PRO A 289 4.37 -0.08 -9.41
C PRO A 289 5.49 0.96 -9.62
N ILE A 290 6.63 0.59 -10.22
CA ILE A 290 7.81 1.43 -10.41
C ILE A 290 8.06 1.71 -11.90
N THR A 291 8.32 2.97 -12.23
CA THR A 291 8.76 3.41 -13.56
C THR A 291 10.28 3.50 -13.57
N PHE A 292 10.91 2.79 -14.51
CA PHE A 292 12.35 2.89 -14.77
C PHE A 292 12.59 4.08 -15.71
N CYS A 293 13.19 5.14 -15.18
CA CYS A 293 13.51 6.35 -15.94
C CYS A 293 15.00 6.37 -16.33
N PHE A 294 15.32 6.89 -17.51
CA PHE A 294 16.69 7.24 -17.87
C PHE A 294 17.08 8.55 -17.19
N MET A 295 18.32 8.60 -16.73
CA MET A 295 18.87 9.67 -15.90
C MET A 295 19.54 10.75 -16.76
N ASP A 296 19.82 11.92 -16.16
CA ASP A 296 20.74 12.90 -16.74
C ASP A 296 22.20 12.38 -16.79
N ASN A 297 23.12 13.21 -17.26
CA ASN A 297 24.53 12.85 -17.45
C ASN A 297 25.26 12.52 -16.12
N GLU A 298 24.67 12.87 -14.97
CA GLU A 298 25.17 12.54 -13.63
C GLU A 298 24.44 11.36 -13.00
N GLY A 299 23.45 10.79 -13.70
CA GLY A 299 22.69 9.68 -13.16
C GLY A 299 21.56 10.13 -12.22
N TYR A 300 20.97 11.33 -12.35
CA TYR A 300 19.81 11.74 -11.55
C TYR A 300 18.51 11.97 -12.35
N CYS A 301 17.37 11.65 -11.72
CA CYS A 301 16.02 11.94 -12.20
C CYS A 301 15.25 12.65 -11.07
N TYR A 302 14.85 13.90 -11.29
CA TYR A 302 14.22 14.72 -10.27
C TYR A 302 12.70 14.69 -10.39
N VAL A 303 12.04 14.10 -9.39
CA VAL A 303 10.58 14.09 -9.28
C VAL A 303 10.13 15.20 -8.34
N SER A 304 9.56 16.27 -8.88
CA SER A 304 9.09 17.44 -8.11
C SER A 304 7.75 17.23 -7.39
N GLY A 305 7.18 16.02 -7.46
CA GLY A 305 5.84 15.68 -6.96
C GLY A 305 4.75 15.66 -8.05
N ARG A 306 3.48 15.51 -7.66
CA ARG A 306 2.36 15.47 -8.62
C ARG A 306 2.04 16.88 -9.10
N LEU A 307 1.80 17.04 -10.41
CA LEU A 307 1.37 18.32 -11.00
C LEU A 307 0.14 18.92 -10.27
N LYS A 308 -0.80 18.07 -9.85
CA LYS A 308 -2.02 18.48 -9.12
C LYS A 308 -1.77 18.96 -7.69
N ASP A 309 -0.61 18.63 -7.12
CA ASP A 309 -0.21 19.09 -5.79
C ASP A 309 0.55 20.42 -5.86
N ILE A 310 0.89 20.92 -7.06
CA ILE A 310 1.50 22.24 -7.23
C ILE A 310 0.54 23.31 -6.75
N ILE A 311 1.02 24.18 -5.87
CA ILE A 311 0.29 25.35 -5.40
C ILE A 311 0.64 26.52 -6.32
N ILE A 312 -0.35 27.05 -7.03
CA ILE A 312 -0.15 28.24 -7.89
C ILE A 312 -0.57 29.48 -7.11
N ARG A 313 0.37 30.41 -6.89
CA ARG A 313 0.11 31.63 -6.13
C ARG A 313 0.84 32.83 -6.73
N GLY A 314 0.09 33.92 -6.95
CA GLY A 314 0.66 35.15 -7.50
C GLY A 314 1.34 34.95 -8.87
N GLY A 315 0.86 33.99 -9.66
CA GLY A 315 1.47 33.62 -10.94
C GLY A 315 2.71 32.73 -10.85
N GLN A 316 3.04 32.20 -9.66
CA GLN A 316 4.20 31.33 -9.46
C GLN A 316 3.80 29.92 -8.99
N ASN A 317 4.52 28.92 -9.49
CA ASN A 317 4.38 27.53 -9.10
C ASN A 317 5.21 27.27 -7.84
N ILE A 318 4.55 26.80 -6.79
CA ILE A 318 5.15 26.41 -5.52
C ILE A 318 5.01 24.89 -5.42
N TYR A 319 6.14 24.19 -5.36
CA TYR A 319 6.18 22.73 -5.22
C TYR A 319 6.20 22.38 -3.72
N PRO A 320 5.15 21.76 -3.16
CA PRO A 320 5.11 21.44 -1.72
C PRO A 320 6.30 20.61 -1.25
N ALA A 321 6.80 19.72 -2.12
CA ALA A 321 7.97 18.90 -1.90
C ALA A 321 9.21 19.70 -1.45
N GLU A 322 9.50 20.82 -2.11
CA GLU A 322 10.65 21.68 -1.78
C GLU A 322 10.55 22.22 -0.35
N ILE A 323 9.33 22.50 0.10
CA ILE A 323 9.06 23.02 1.43
C ILE A 323 9.11 21.88 2.46
N GLU A 324 8.50 20.73 2.15
CA GLU A 324 8.48 19.54 3.01
C GLU A 324 9.91 19.12 3.35
N GLU A 325 10.78 19.02 2.34
CA GLU A 325 12.19 18.68 2.49
C GLU A 325 12.94 19.65 3.43
N ARG A 326 12.68 20.95 3.29
CA ARG A 326 13.33 22.00 4.08
C ARG A 326 12.84 22.02 5.53
N LEU A 327 11.56 21.73 5.76
CA LEU A 327 11.01 21.58 7.11
C LEU A 327 11.58 20.36 7.83
N LEU A 328 11.79 19.26 7.11
CA LEU A 328 12.40 18.03 7.66
C LEU A 328 13.88 18.21 8.06
N GLN A 329 14.53 19.31 7.67
CA GLN A 329 15.87 19.66 8.18
C GLN A 329 15.84 20.26 9.59
N LEU A 330 14.67 20.65 10.10
CA LEU A 330 14.53 21.19 11.45
C LEU A 330 14.47 20.04 12.48
N PRO A 331 15.35 20.00 13.49
CA PRO A 331 15.42 18.88 14.45
C PRO A 331 14.12 18.63 15.24
N THR A 332 13.24 19.62 15.30
CA THR A 332 11.95 19.57 16.02
C THR A 332 10.81 19.02 15.17
N ILE A 333 11.01 18.77 13.87
CA ILE A 333 9.96 18.32 12.95
C ILE A 333 10.22 16.87 12.53
N ALA A 334 9.37 15.95 12.98
CA ALA A 334 9.48 14.53 12.67
C ALA A 334 8.88 14.14 11.30
N GLU A 335 7.79 14.81 10.89
CA GLU A 335 7.12 14.60 9.61
C GLU A 335 6.58 15.94 9.11
N ALA A 336 6.81 16.27 7.84
CA ALA A 336 6.29 17.48 7.23
C ALA A 336 5.46 17.11 6.01
N VAL A 337 4.19 17.47 6.04
CA VAL A 337 3.31 17.42 4.86
C VAL A 337 2.85 18.84 4.64
N VAL A 338 3.33 19.46 3.56
CA VAL A 338 3.08 20.86 3.28
C VAL A 338 1.72 20.95 2.64
N VAL A 339 0.78 21.20 3.54
CA VAL A 339 -0.36 22.04 3.27
C VAL A 339 -0.03 23.36 3.97
N GLU A 340 0.94 24.09 3.38
CA GLU A 340 1.20 25.52 3.63
C GLU A 340 1.88 25.90 5.02
N ILE A 341 3.23 26.22 5.16
CA ILE A 341 3.91 26.76 6.43
C ILE A 341 4.56 28.21 6.42
N ARG A 342 4.15 29.18 7.26
CA ARG A 342 4.24 30.66 7.00
C ARG A 342 5.55 31.39 7.29
N GLU A 343 6.04 31.43 8.51
CA GLU A 343 7.05 32.43 8.88
C GLU A 343 8.47 32.01 8.54
N TRP A 344 8.80 30.74 8.72
CA TRP A 344 10.10 30.18 8.36
C TRP A 344 10.36 30.22 6.84
N ILE A 345 9.35 29.96 6.00
CA ILE A 345 9.47 30.02 4.53
C ILE A 345 9.76 31.46 4.06
N ARG A 346 9.22 32.48 4.73
CA ARG A 346 9.44 33.88 4.34
C ARG A 346 10.91 34.29 4.43
N GLU A 347 11.60 33.76 5.43
CA GLU A 347 12.99 34.08 5.71
C GLU A 347 13.93 33.26 4.81
N THR A 348 13.58 32.00 4.51
CA THR A 348 14.51 31.05 3.86
C THR A 348 14.26 30.83 2.36
N LEU A 349 13.01 30.94 1.86
CA LEU A 349 12.62 30.52 0.50
C LEU A 349 11.92 31.62 -0.33
N GLY A 350 11.60 32.77 0.29
CA GLY A 350 10.99 33.93 -0.34
C GLY A 350 9.52 34.14 0.01
N ARG A 351 9.12 35.41 0.19
CA ARG A 351 7.77 35.82 0.67
C ARG A 351 6.59 35.21 -0.10
N HIS A 352 6.75 34.94 -1.39
CA HIS A 352 5.69 34.40 -2.25
C HIS A 352 5.39 32.93 -1.97
N LYS A 353 6.37 32.13 -1.50
CA LYS A 353 6.20 30.71 -1.16
C LYS A 353 5.57 30.49 0.22
N ALA A 354 5.47 31.54 1.03
CA ALA A 354 4.96 31.44 2.39
C ALA A 354 3.42 31.34 2.41
N PRO A 355 2.82 30.28 2.95
CA PRO A 355 1.38 30.08 3.05
C PRO A 355 0.58 31.12 3.84
N LYS A 356 -0.72 30.89 3.93
CA LYS A 356 -1.65 31.67 4.75
C LYS A 356 -1.96 31.07 6.13
N HIS A 357 -2.01 29.74 6.28
CA HIS A 357 -2.47 29.04 7.50
C HIS A 357 -1.56 27.87 7.85
N ILE A 358 -1.29 27.61 9.14
CA ILE A 358 -0.47 26.49 9.64
C ILE A 358 -1.33 25.67 10.60
N PHE A 359 -1.33 24.34 10.43
CA PHE A 359 -2.01 23.42 11.33
C PHE A 359 -0.98 22.50 12.00
N TRP A 360 -0.99 22.47 13.34
CA TRP A 360 -0.17 21.56 14.12
C TRP A 360 -0.91 20.25 14.37
N VAL A 361 -0.25 19.14 14.10
CA VAL A 361 -0.78 17.78 14.30
C VAL A 361 -0.08 17.17 15.50
N GLY A 362 -0.84 16.60 16.44
CA GLY A 362 -0.31 15.85 17.59
C GLY A 362 -0.29 16.57 18.95
N VAL A 363 -0.55 17.88 19.05
CA VAL A 363 -0.68 18.57 20.35
C VAL A 363 -1.81 19.63 20.32
N GLY A 364 -2.83 19.47 21.17
CA GLY A 364 -3.93 20.44 21.36
C GLY A 364 -5.24 20.10 20.64
N LYS A 365 -6.19 21.06 20.58
CA LYS A 365 -7.45 20.92 19.81
C LYS A 365 -7.12 20.97 18.31
N GLY A 366 -7.00 19.80 17.70
CA GLY A 366 -6.64 19.63 16.29
C GLY A 366 -6.53 18.16 15.90
N LEU A 367 -5.88 17.91 14.76
CA LEU A 367 -5.72 16.57 14.20
C LEU A 367 -4.70 15.76 15.03
N ALA A 368 -5.07 14.55 15.46
CA ALA A 368 -4.20 13.71 16.32
C ALA A 368 -3.02 13.08 15.57
N SER A 369 -3.18 12.79 14.28
CA SER A 369 -2.13 12.24 13.42
C SER A 369 -2.41 12.57 11.95
N ILE A 370 -1.38 12.51 11.09
CA ILE A 370 -1.55 12.76 9.66
C ILE A 370 -2.40 11.63 9.06
N PRO A 371 -3.56 11.92 8.43
CA PRO A 371 -4.38 10.91 7.78
C PRO A 371 -3.56 10.26 6.66
N LYS A 372 -3.46 8.94 6.71
CA LYS A 372 -2.77 8.15 5.70
C LYS A 372 -3.82 7.49 4.80
N THR A 373 -3.52 7.42 3.52
CA THR A 373 -4.19 6.52 2.58
C THR A 373 -3.97 5.08 3.02
N GLY A 374 -4.74 4.15 2.46
CA GLY A 374 -4.55 2.73 2.71
C GLY A 374 -3.11 2.21 2.54
N SER A 375 -2.38 2.78 1.58
CA SER A 375 -0.97 2.46 1.32
C SER A 375 0.05 3.05 2.31
N GLY A 376 -0.38 3.76 3.35
CA GLY A 376 0.50 4.42 4.33
C GLY A 376 1.01 5.81 3.93
N LYS A 377 0.72 6.27 2.71
CA LYS A 377 1.07 7.63 2.23
C LYS A 377 0.14 8.69 2.80
N PRO A 378 0.58 9.94 3.04
CA PRO A 378 -0.30 11.03 3.46
C PRO A 378 -1.49 11.26 2.49
N ALA A 379 -2.71 11.28 3.02
CA ALA A 379 -3.94 11.54 2.25
C ALA A 379 -4.15 13.06 2.07
N LYS A 380 -3.44 13.66 1.11
CA LYS A 380 -3.44 15.13 0.90
C LYS A 380 -4.83 15.73 0.60
N HIS A 381 -5.76 14.96 0.03
CA HIS A 381 -7.13 15.40 -0.21
C HIS A 381 -7.95 15.51 1.09
N GLU A 382 -7.85 14.53 1.99
CA GLU A 382 -8.46 14.59 3.32
C GLU A 382 -7.85 15.73 4.14
N LEU A 383 -6.52 15.88 4.12
CA LEU A 383 -5.85 17.02 4.77
C LEU A 383 -6.36 18.37 4.24
N ARG A 384 -6.59 18.50 2.93
CA ARG A 384 -7.18 19.71 2.34
C ARG A 384 -8.60 19.94 2.85
N LYS A 385 -9.43 18.90 2.93
CA LYS A 385 -10.81 18.98 3.42
C LYS A 385 -10.85 19.41 4.90
N ILE A 386 -10.07 18.75 5.74
CA ILE A 386 -9.91 19.07 7.17
C ILE A 386 -9.42 20.52 7.33
N ALA A 387 -8.43 20.94 6.55
CA ALA A 387 -7.96 22.32 6.57
C ALA A 387 -9.07 23.31 6.21
N LEU A 388 -9.90 23.02 5.20
CA LEU A 388 -11.03 23.87 4.83
C LEU A 388 -12.10 23.94 5.93
N GLU A 389 -12.40 22.82 6.60
CA GLU A 389 -13.34 22.76 7.73
C GLU A 389 -12.82 23.59 8.92
N LEU A 390 -11.56 23.42 9.30
CA LEU A 390 -10.93 24.21 10.37
C LEU A 390 -10.93 25.72 10.05
N LEU A 391 -10.77 26.09 8.79
CA LEU A 391 -10.86 27.49 8.35
C LEU A 391 -12.27 28.05 8.37
N GLN A 392 -13.30 27.21 8.22
CA GLN A 392 -14.69 27.62 8.39
C GLN A 392 -15.02 27.84 9.87
N ASP A 393 -14.56 26.97 10.76
CA ASP A 393 -14.73 27.14 12.21
C ASP A 393 -14.05 28.41 12.73
N ILE A 394 -12.87 28.76 12.21
CA ILE A 394 -12.17 30.02 12.50
C ILE A 394 -12.97 31.26 12.02
N ASN A 395 -13.78 31.13 10.96
CA ASN A 395 -14.61 32.23 10.47
C ASN A 395 -15.96 32.37 11.21
N VAL A 396 -16.42 31.33 11.91
CA VAL A 396 -17.65 31.34 12.72
C VAL A 396 -17.37 31.74 14.18
N GLY A 397 -16.18 31.45 14.70
CA GLY A 397 -15.66 31.99 15.97
C GLY A 397 -14.81 33.25 15.77
N GLN A 398 -15.44 34.42 15.69
CA GLN A 398 -14.76 35.71 15.45
C GLN A 398 -13.58 36.02 16.39
N ALA A 399 -12.65 36.82 15.85
CA ALA A 399 -11.68 37.66 16.54
C ALA A 399 -10.50 36.94 17.21
N ARG A 400 -9.30 37.42 16.85
CA ARG A 400 -8.00 37.31 17.53
C ARG A 400 -7.95 36.32 18.70
N LEU A 401 -7.05 35.34 18.58
CA LEU A 401 -5.86 35.26 19.41
C LEU A 401 -4.70 34.70 18.58
#